data_AF-A0A7X9WYS3-F1
#
_entry.id   AF-A0A7X9WYS3-F1
#
_cell.length_a   1.000
_cell.length_b   1.000
_cell.length_c   1.000
_cell.angle_alpha   90.00
_cell.angle_beta   90.00
_cell.angle_gamma   90.00
#
_symmetry.space_group_name_H-M   'P 1'
#
loop_
_entity.id
_entity.type
_entity.pdbx_description
1 polymer ?
#
loop_
_entity_poly.entity_id
_entity_poly.type
_entity_poly.pdbx_seq_one_letter_code
_entity_poly.pdbx_strand_id
1 'polypeptide(L)'
;MLPNIDLRIANMVKALEQVILPALPRDQRLARDQAMLVAGHLRMLGDQWKAALRYEQISLDALAGLALDLIPAAPAALGHRLAEALTAAQGCDRESVTALEQANIALGHAVDAVILVGEAHTPLPQSSIDAILDYALRHARRERTWFKANSLDPDQGELPDIAEMIDAASHA
;
A
#
# COMPACT_ATOMS: atom_id res chain seq x y z
N MET A 1 -13.46 7.69 -27.59
CA MET A 1 -12.35 8.00 -26.65
C MET A 1 -12.88 7.79 -25.25
N LEU A 2 -12.24 6.92 -24.46
CA LEU A 2 -12.59 6.79 -23.04
C LEU A 2 -12.20 8.11 -22.34
N PRO A 3 -13.08 8.73 -21.54
CA PRO A 3 -12.73 9.95 -20.82
C PRO A 3 -11.59 9.66 -19.84
N ASN A 4 -10.52 10.47 -19.93
CA ASN A 4 -9.35 10.38 -19.04
C ASN A 4 -9.81 10.39 -17.57
N ILE A 5 -9.24 9.50 -16.76
CA ILE A 5 -9.51 9.39 -15.31
C ILE A 5 -9.29 10.74 -14.61
N ASP A 6 -8.24 11.48 -14.98
CA ASP A 6 -7.97 12.82 -14.42
C ASP A 6 -9.17 13.76 -14.59
N LEU A 7 -9.76 13.78 -15.80
CA LEU A 7 -10.90 14.63 -16.11
C LEU A 7 -12.16 14.18 -15.36
N ARG A 8 -12.34 12.86 -15.20
CA ARG A 8 -13.47 12.30 -14.44
C ARG A 8 -13.39 12.72 -12.97
N ILE A 9 -12.20 12.60 -12.37
CA ILE A 9 -11.95 13.03 -10.99
C ILE A 9 -12.20 14.52 -10.82
N ALA A 10 -11.61 15.35 -11.70
CA ALA A 10 -11.80 16.80 -11.66
C ALA A 10 -13.28 17.20 -11.75
N ASN A 11 -14.06 16.54 -12.61
CA ASN A 11 -15.49 16.79 -12.74
C ASN A 11 -16.28 16.39 -11.49
N MET A 12 -15.94 15.28 -10.83
CA MET A 12 -16.57 14.85 -9.58
C MET A 12 -16.28 15.84 -8.43
N VAL A 13 -15.02 16.28 -8.30
CA VAL A 13 -14.64 17.32 -7.33
C VAL A 13 -15.42 18.61 -7.60
N LYS A 14 -15.48 19.05 -8.86
CA LYS A 14 -16.24 20.24 -9.26
C LYS A 14 -17.72 20.14 -8.90
N ALA A 15 -18.35 18.97 -9.12
CA ALA A 15 -19.76 18.75 -8.77
C ALA A 15 -19.99 18.85 -7.25
N LEU A 16 -19.09 18.26 -6.44
CA LEU A 16 -19.17 18.35 -4.98
C LEU A 16 -19.06 19.80 -4.51
N GLU A 17 -18.06 20.54 -5.00
CA GLU A 17 -17.74 21.87 -4.48
C GLU A 17 -18.62 22.99 -5.03
N GLN A 18 -19.04 22.89 -6.29
CA GLN A 18 -19.75 23.96 -6.98
C GLN A 18 -21.26 23.75 -7.06
N VAL A 19 -21.75 22.53 -6.81
CA VAL A 19 -23.19 22.21 -6.90
C VAL A 19 -23.71 21.68 -5.58
N ILE A 20 -23.12 20.61 -5.06
CA ILE A 20 -23.65 19.91 -3.87
C ILE A 20 -23.42 20.73 -2.61
N LEU A 21 -22.18 21.13 -2.31
CA LEU A 21 -21.85 21.86 -1.08
C LEU A 21 -22.57 23.21 -0.96
N PRO A 22 -22.77 23.99 -2.05
CA PRO A 22 -23.58 25.21 -2.00
C PRO A 22 -25.08 24.95 -1.79
N ALA A 23 -25.60 23.81 -2.28
CA ALA A 23 -27.01 23.46 -2.13
C ALA A 23 -27.35 22.88 -0.73
N LEU A 24 -26.35 22.35 0.00
CA LEU A 24 -26.55 21.83 1.34
C LEU A 24 -26.81 22.95 2.38
N PRO A 25 -27.89 22.88 3.17
CA PRO A 25 -28.13 23.79 4.28
C PRO A 25 -26.95 23.86 5.25
N ARG A 26 -26.69 25.05 5.82
CA ARG A 26 -25.52 25.30 6.68
C ARG A 26 -25.55 24.54 8.01
N ASP A 27 -26.74 24.23 8.50
CA ASP A 27 -26.99 23.47 9.73
C ASP A 27 -26.76 21.95 9.55
N GLN A 28 -26.75 21.45 8.32
CA GLN A 28 -26.41 20.07 8.00
C GLN A 28 -24.89 19.83 7.98
N ARG A 29 -24.23 20.16 9.10
CA ARG A 29 -22.76 20.13 9.22
C ARG A 29 -22.16 18.78 8.81
N LEU A 30 -22.72 17.67 9.28
CA LEU A 30 -22.23 16.34 8.95
C LEU A 30 -22.25 16.07 7.44
N ALA A 31 -23.33 16.42 6.73
CA ALA A 31 -23.41 16.20 5.29
C ALA A 31 -22.39 17.05 4.52
N ARG A 32 -22.16 18.28 4.97
CA ARG A 32 -21.13 19.17 4.41
C ARG A 32 -19.73 18.62 4.63
N ASP A 33 -19.45 18.12 5.83
CA ASP A 33 -18.17 17.50 6.17
C ASP A 33 -17.93 16.24 5.32
N GLN A 34 -18.94 15.39 5.15
CA GLN A 34 -18.84 14.21 4.28
C GLN A 34 -18.58 14.60 2.81
N ALA A 35 -19.24 15.64 2.29
CA ALA A 35 -18.98 16.12 0.92
C ALA A 35 -17.53 16.59 0.74
N MET A 36 -16.99 17.29 1.75
CA MET A 36 -15.59 17.73 1.75
C MET A 36 -14.61 16.56 1.85
N LEU A 37 -14.90 15.56 2.68
CA LEU A 37 -14.09 14.34 2.80
C LEU A 37 -14.02 13.60 1.45
N VAL A 38 -15.16 13.42 0.77
CA VAL A 38 -15.18 12.79 -0.56
C VAL A 38 -14.36 13.61 -1.56
N ALA A 39 -14.48 14.93 -1.56
CA ALA A 39 -13.68 15.79 -2.44
C ALA A 39 -12.17 15.66 -2.15
N GLY A 40 -11.77 15.55 -0.88
CA GLY A 40 -10.40 15.28 -0.46
C GLY A 40 -9.90 13.93 -0.98
N HIS A 41 -10.66 12.85 -0.77
CA HIS A 41 -10.30 11.53 -1.27
C HIS A 41 -10.18 11.48 -2.80
N LEU A 42 -11.07 12.16 -3.53
CA LEU A 42 -10.98 12.23 -4.98
C LEU A 42 -9.71 12.92 -5.47
N ARG A 43 -9.28 14.00 -4.81
CA ARG A 43 -8.00 14.66 -5.12
C ARG A 43 -6.83 13.72 -4.89
N MET A 44 -6.79 13.07 -3.74
CA MET A 44 -5.75 12.09 -3.41
C MET A 44 -5.71 10.95 -4.43
N LEU A 45 -6.86 10.41 -4.85
CA LEU A 45 -6.92 9.42 -5.93
C LEU A 45 -6.35 9.95 -7.25
N GLY A 46 -6.56 11.24 -7.55
CA GLY A 46 -5.99 11.93 -8.70
C GLY A 46 -4.45 11.92 -8.69
N ASP A 47 -3.85 12.08 -7.52
CA ASP A 47 -2.39 12.08 -7.35
C ASP A 47 -1.81 10.65 -7.40
N GLN A 48 -2.57 9.66 -6.92
CA GLN A 48 -2.12 8.28 -6.75
C GLN A 48 -2.29 7.40 -7.99
N TRP A 49 -3.38 7.55 -8.76
CA TRP A 49 -3.81 6.49 -9.69
C TRP A 49 -2.78 6.13 -10.78
N LYS A 50 -1.97 7.10 -11.22
CA LYS A 50 -0.91 6.86 -12.23
C LYS A 50 0.24 6.02 -11.70
N ALA A 51 0.49 6.10 -10.39
CA ALA A 51 1.54 5.36 -9.72
C ALA A 51 1.04 4.04 -9.10
N ALA A 52 -0.27 3.79 -9.06
CA ALA A 52 -0.87 2.68 -8.32
C ALA A 52 -0.31 1.30 -8.72
N LEU A 53 -0.20 1.02 -10.02
CA LEU A 53 0.40 -0.24 -10.48
C LEU A 53 1.84 -0.40 -9.98
N ARG A 54 2.64 0.66 -10.08
CA ARG A 54 4.04 0.62 -9.70
C ARG A 54 4.21 0.52 -8.17
N TYR A 55 3.32 1.15 -7.41
CA TYR A 55 3.24 1.00 -5.96
C TYR A 55 2.99 -0.46 -5.55
N GLU A 56 2.05 -1.14 -6.19
CA GLU A 56 1.76 -2.55 -5.91
C GLU A 56 2.94 -3.46 -6.28
N GLN A 57 3.59 -3.21 -7.43
CA GLN A 57 4.80 -3.92 -7.83
C GLN A 57 5.90 -3.81 -6.76
N ILE A 58 6.21 -2.60 -6.31
CA ILE A 58 7.22 -2.34 -5.27
C ILE A 58 6.84 -3.00 -3.95
N SER A 59 5.56 -2.95 -3.59
CA SER A 59 5.06 -3.54 -2.35
C SER A 59 5.24 -5.06 -2.34
N LEU A 60 4.89 -5.72 -3.45
CA LEU A 60 5.09 -7.16 -3.62
C LEU A 60 6.58 -7.54 -3.62
N ASP A 61 7.43 -6.77 -4.31
CA ASP A 61 8.87 -7.03 -4.40
C ASP A 61 9.54 -6.92 -3.02
N ALA A 62 9.17 -5.89 -2.24
CA ALA A 62 9.67 -5.72 -0.87
C ALA A 62 9.25 -6.88 0.04
N LEU A 63 8.00 -7.36 -0.09
CA LEU A 63 7.50 -8.49 0.70
C LEU A 63 8.15 -9.81 0.26
N ALA A 64 8.39 -9.99 -1.03
CA ALA A 64 9.14 -11.12 -1.57
C ALA A 64 10.58 -11.16 -1.05
N GLY A 65 11.23 -10.00 -0.93
CA GLY A 65 12.54 -9.87 -0.28
C GLY A 65 12.50 -10.35 1.17
N LEU A 66 11.54 -9.86 1.97
CA LEU A 66 11.37 -10.32 3.35
C LEU A 66 11.11 -11.83 3.42
N ALA A 67 10.27 -12.37 2.54
CA ALA A 67 9.98 -13.80 2.51
C ALA A 67 11.25 -14.64 2.28
N LEU A 68 12.13 -14.22 1.37
CA LEU A 68 13.42 -14.87 1.13
C LEU A 68 14.31 -14.88 2.38
N ASP A 69 14.36 -13.77 3.13
CA ASP A 69 15.16 -13.66 4.36
C ASP A 69 14.61 -14.53 5.50
N LEU A 70 13.30 -14.79 5.51
CA LEU A 70 12.64 -15.58 6.56
C LEU A 70 12.66 -17.10 6.31
N ILE A 71 12.68 -17.56 5.06
CA ILE A 71 12.66 -18.99 4.71
C ILE A 71 13.72 -19.82 5.47
N PRO A 72 15.00 -19.41 5.59
CA PRO A 72 16.03 -20.21 6.26
C PRO A 72 15.77 -20.45 7.74
N ALA A 73 15.07 -19.52 8.40
CA ALA A 73 14.75 -19.57 9.82
C ALA A 73 13.38 -20.19 10.11
N ALA A 74 12.54 -20.36 9.10
CA ALA A 74 11.18 -20.84 9.26
C ALA A 74 11.15 -22.35 9.62
N PRO A 75 10.21 -22.78 10.50
CA PRO A 75 9.93 -24.20 10.69
C PRO A 75 9.61 -24.88 9.35
N ALA A 76 10.10 -26.10 9.13
CA ALA A 76 10.08 -26.75 7.80
C ALA A 76 8.72 -26.69 7.07
N ALA A 77 7.62 -26.97 7.77
CA ALA A 77 6.27 -26.91 7.18
C ALA A 77 5.84 -25.49 6.78
N LEU A 78 6.19 -24.48 7.58
CA LEU A 78 5.90 -23.07 7.28
C LEU A 78 6.85 -22.52 6.21
N GLY A 79 8.13 -22.90 6.26
CA GLY A 79 9.12 -22.54 5.24
C GLY A 79 8.74 -23.07 3.85
N HIS A 80 8.22 -24.30 3.77
CA HIS A 80 7.71 -24.83 2.49
C HIS A 80 6.52 -24.02 1.96
N ARG A 81 5.52 -23.74 2.81
CA ARG A 81 4.36 -22.92 2.44
C ARG A 81 4.75 -21.51 2.03
N LEU A 82 5.72 -20.90 2.71
CA LEU A 82 6.25 -19.59 2.37
C LEU A 82 6.96 -19.60 1.02
N ALA A 83 7.78 -20.62 0.73
CA ALA A 83 8.45 -20.78 -0.56
C ALA A 83 7.46 -21.00 -1.72
N GLU A 84 6.38 -21.75 -1.49
CA GLU A 84 5.29 -21.91 -2.47
C GLU A 84 4.57 -20.58 -2.75
N ALA A 85 4.19 -19.85 -1.70
CA ALA A 85 3.55 -18.54 -1.83
C ALA A 85 4.46 -17.53 -2.54
N LEU A 86 5.76 -17.54 -2.23
CA LEU A 86 6.75 -16.71 -2.90
C LEU A 86 6.86 -17.05 -4.39
N THR A 87 6.90 -18.33 -4.73
CA THR A 87 6.94 -18.78 -6.13
C THR A 87 5.69 -18.33 -6.89
N ALA A 88 4.51 -18.45 -6.29
CA ALA A 88 3.26 -17.98 -6.87
C ALA A 88 3.25 -16.45 -7.05
N ALA A 89 3.77 -15.69 -6.08
CA ALA A 89 3.90 -14.25 -6.17
C ALA A 89 4.85 -13.80 -7.28
N GLN A 90 5.98 -14.49 -7.45
CA GLN A 90 6.93 -14.22 -8.54
C GLN A 90 6.37 -14.53 -9.93
N GLY A 91 5.45 -15.49 -10.02
CA GLY A 91 4.77 -15.88 -11.26
C GLY A 91 3.49 -15.10 -11.56
N CYS A 92 3.10 -14.13 -10.74
CA CYS A 92 1.86 -13.39 -10.96
C CYS A 92 1.95 -12.43 -12.17
N ASP A 93 0.80 -12.03 -12.70
CA ASP A 93 0.73 -10.99 -13.72
C ASP A 93 1.11 -9.63 -13.13
N ARG A 94 2.27 -9.10 -13.55
CA ARG A 94 2.84 -7.84 -13.05
C ARG A 94 2.19 -6.60 -13.65
N GLU A 95 1.35 -6.74 -14.66
CA GLU A 95 0.60 -5.64 -15.29
C GLU A 95 -0.82 -5.50 -14.73
N SER A 96 -1.27 -6.47 -13.93
CA SER A 96 -2.59 -6.49 -13.30
C SER A 96 -2.51 -6.11 -11.83
N VAL A 97 -3.09 -4.96 -11.48
CA VAL A 97 -3.24 -4.51 -10.08
C VAL A 97 -3.92 -5.59 -9.23
N THR A 98 -4.97 -6.22 -9.75
CA THR A 98 -5.69 -7.28 -9.03
C THR A 98 -4.82 -8.52 -8.79
N ALA A 99 -3.99 -8.92 -9.76
CA ALA A 99 -3.11 -10.07 -9.57
C ALA A 99 -1.99 -9.77 -8.56
N LEU A 100 -1.43 -8.56 -8.60
CA LEU A 100 -0.45 -8.08 -7.62
C LEU A 100 -1.03 -8.05 -6.20
N GLU A 101 -2.23 -7.48 -6.01
CA GLU A 101 -2.91 -7.42 -4.72
C GLU A 101 -3.16 -8.83 -4.15
N GLN A 102 -3.67 -9.74 -4.98
CA GLN A 102 -3.90 -11.13 -4.59
C GLN A 102 -2.60 -11.84 -4.19
N ALA A 103 -1.53 -11.65 -4.96
CA ALA A 103 -0.21 -12.20 -4.64
C ALA A 103 0.35 -11.61 -3.33
N ASN A 104 0.20 -10.31 -3.13
CA ASN A 104 0.67 -9.60 -1.93
C ASN A 104 -0.06 -10.10 -0.68
N ILE A 105 -1.39 -10.24 -0.73
CA ILE A 105 -2.20 -10.81 0.37
C ILE A 105 -1.78 -12.25 0.67
N ALA A 106 -1.67 -13.10 -0.36
CA ALA A 106 -1.33 -14.51 -0.17
C ALA A 106 0.07 -14.69 0.43
N LEU A 107 1.06 -13.94 -0.07
CA LEU A 107 2.41 -13.95 0.47
C LEU A 107 2.46 -13.38 1.88
N GLY A 108 1.73 -12.30 2.15
CA GLY A 108 1.65 -11.67 3.47
C GLY A 108 1.13 -12.63 4.54
N HIS A 109 0.07 -13.38 4.24
CA HIS A 109 -0.42 -14.42 5.13
C HIS A 109 0.60 -15.53 5.40
N ALA A 110 1.42 -15.90 4.42
CA ALA A 110 2.48 -16.90 4.62
C ALA A 110 3.63 -16.35 5.48
N VAL A 111 4.01 -15.08 5.29
CA VAL A 111 4.97 -14.36 6.12
C VAL A 111 4.47 -14.25 7.56
N ASP A 112 3.23 -13.81 7.76
CA ASP A 112 2.61 -13.69 9.09
C ASP A 112 2.59 -15.03 9.83
N ALA A 113 2.29 -16.13 9.13
CA ALA A 113 2.30 -17.46 9.71
C ALA A 113 3.70 -17.85 10.23
N VAL A 114 4.77 -17.46 9.53
CA VAL A 114 6.16 -17.63 9.99
C VAL A 114 6.45 -16.73 11.19
N ILE A 115 6.03 -15.47 11.15
CA ILE A 115 6.28 -14.51 12.24
C ILE A 115 5.59 -14.94 13.55
N LEU A 116 4.37 -15.45 13.46
CA LEU A 116 3.57 -15.86 14.62
C LEU A 116 4.02 -17.22 15.20
N VAL A 117 4.85 -17.99 14.49
CA VAL A 117 5.46 -19.28 14.90
C VAL A 117 4.49 -20.29 15.54
N GLY A 118 3.19 -20.27 15.19
CA GLY A 118 2.20 -21.21 15.74
C GLY A 118 2.27 -21.40 17.27
N GLU A 119 1.79 -22.53 17.78
CA GLU A 119 1.70 -22.81 19.23
C GLU A 119 3.07 -22.99 19.94
N ALA A 120 4.18 -23.08 19.21
CA ALA A 120 5.49 -23.40 19.77
C ALA A 120 6.22 -22.19 20.39
N HIS A 121 5.81 -20.96 20.05
CA HIS A 121 6.41 -19.70 20.53
C HIS A 121 7.95 -19.66 20.52
N THR A 122 8.58 -20.41 19.61
CA THR A 122 10.03 -20.41 19.45
C THR A 122 10.45 -19.02 18.98
N PRO A 123 11.39 -18.36 19.68
CA PRO A 123 11.88 -17.05 19.24
C PRO A 123 12.48 -17.14 17.83
N LEU A 124 12.13 -16.18 16.98
CA LEU A 124 12.81 -16.02 15.70
C LEU A 124 14.29 -15.67 15.93
N PRO A 125 15.20 -16.11 15.05
CA PRO A 125 16.58 -15.64 15.07
C PRO A 125 16.66 -14.11 14.94
N GLN A 126 17.70 -13.51 15.54
CA GLN A 126 17.88 -12.05 15.49
C GLN A 126 17.92 -11.51 14.06
N SER A 127 18.54 -12.23 13.12
CA SER A 127 18.58 -11.85 11.71
C SER A 127 17.18 -11.72 11.08
N SER A 128 16.24 -12.58 11.47
CA SER A 128 14.86 -12.51 11.00
C SER A 128 14.13 -11.32 11.62
N ILE A 129 14.38 -11.02 12.89
CA ILE A 129 13.82 -9.83 13.56
C ILE A 129 14.34 -8.57 12.87
N ASP A 130 15.64 -8.49 12.59
CA ASP A 130 16.24 -7.34 11.91
C ASP A 130 15.66 -7.15 10.51
N ALA A 131 15.47 -8.23 9.74
CA ALA A 131 14.84 -8.18 8.42
C ALA A 131 13.37 -7.70 8.47
N ILE A 132 12.61 -8.16 9.47
CA ILE A 132 11.22 -7.72 9.68
C ILE A 132 11.17 -6.22 10.00
N LEU A 133 12.03 -5.75 10.91
CA LEU A 133 12.06 -4.34 11.29
C LEU A 133 12.50 -3.44 10.14
N ASP A 134 13.51 -3.85 9.37
CA ASP A 134 13.97 -3.13 8.18
C ASP A 134 12.87 -3.05 7.10
N TYR A 135 12.20 -4.17 6.83
CA TYR A 135 11.01 -4.19 5.97
C TYR A 135 9.92 -3.25 6.48
N ALA A 136 9.56 -3.33 7.77
CA ALA A 136 8.50 -2.54 8.36
C ALA A 136 8.78 -1.03 8.30
N LEU A 137 10.04 -0.62 8.50
CA LEU A 137 10.46 0.78 8.35
C LEU A 137 10.28 1.28 6.92
N ARG A 138 10.72 0.50 5.92
CA ARG A 138 10.53 0.84 4.50
C ARG A 138 9.05 0.86 4.11
N HIS A 139 8.28 -0.13 4.57
CA HIS A 139 6.84 -0.23 4.34
C HIS A 139 6.11 0.99 4.90
N ALA A 140 6.34 1.31 6.18
CA ALA A 140 5.73 2.46 6.84
C ALA A 140 6.08 3.77 6.12
N ARG A 141 7.35 3.98 5.73
CA ARG A 141 7.74 5.18 4.98
C ARG A 141 7.00 5.28 3.63
N ARG A 142 6.82 4.16 2.93
CA ARG A 142 6.09 4.10 1.66
C ARG A 142 4.60 4.43 1.86
N GLU A 143 3.93 3.83 2.83
CA GLU A 143 2.52 4.10 3.13
C GLU A 143 2.29 5.55 3.55
N ARG A 144 3.13 6.07 4.46
CA ARG A 144 3.09 7.47 4.89
C ARG A 144 3.21 8.41 3.71
N THR A 145 4.14 8.13 2.78
CA THR A 145 4.30 8.91 1.55
C THR A 145 3.06 8.83 0.65
N TRP A 146 2.50 7.64 0.48
CA TRP A 146 1.30 7.43 -0.34
C TRP A 146 0.10 8.25 0.15
N PHE A 147 -0.07 8.37 1.47
CA PHE A 147 -1.16 9.11 2.11
C PHE A 147 -0.79 10.53 2.55
N LYS A 148 0.40 11.04 2.18
CA LYS A 148 0.92 12.38 2.54
C LYS A 148 -0.10 13.50 2.27
N ALA A 149 -0.83 13.42 1.15
CA ALA A 149 -1.82 14.42 0.74
C ALA A 149 -3.00 14.59 1.74
N ASN A 150 -3.26 13.62 2.62
CA ASN A 150 -4.31 13.74 3.64
C ASN A 150 -3.96 14.70 4.79
N SER A 151 -2.69 15.13 4.91
CA SER A 151 -2.22 16.04 5.96
C SER A 151 -2.47 15.55 7.40
N LEU A 152 -2.58 14.22 7.58
CA LEU A 152 -2.75 13.57 8.89
C LEU A 152 -1.44 13.10 9.50
N ASP A 153 -0.38 13.01 8.69
CA ASP A 153 0.94 12.61 9.14
C ASP A 153 1.67 13.83 9.77
N PRO A 154 2.07 13.75 11.05
CA PRO A 154 2.71 14.87 11.73
C PRO A 154 4.07 15.24 11.12
N ASP A 155 4.78 14.30 10.50
CA ASP A 155 6.10 14.50 9.91
C ASP A 155 6.05 14.51 8.37
N GLN A 156 4.89 14.84 7.79
CA GLN A 156 4.72 14.85 6.33
C GLN A 156 5.76 15.69 5.55
N GLY A 157 6.38 16.69 6.21
CA GLY A 157 7.43 17.52 5.64
C GLY A 157 8.76 16.77 5.39
N GLU A 158 8.95 15.61 6.02
CA GLU A 158 10.14 14.76 5.86
C GLU A 158 9.94 13.66 4.80
N LEU A 159 8.71 13.52 4.31
CA LEU A 159 8.34 12.49 3.34
C LEU A 159 8.59 12.98 1.90
N PRO A 160 9.13 12.10 1.03
CA PRO A 160 9.29 12.42 -0.39
C PRO A 160 7.92 12.61 -1.06
N ASP A 161 7.93 12.99 -2.33
CA ASP A 161 6.75 12.89 -3.18
C ASP A 161 6.60 11.46 -3.74
N ILE A 162 5.39 11.11 -4.21
CA ILE A 162 5.10 9.76 -4.73
C ILE A 162 6.07 9.37 -5.86
N ALA A 163 6.37 10.30 -6.77
CA ALA A 163 7.31 10.05 -7.87
C ALA A 163 8.72 9.73 -7.37
N GLU A 164 9.24 10.51 -6.43
CA GLU A 164 10.57 10.31 -5.84
C GLU A 164 10.66 8.96 -5.10
N MET A 165 9.60 8.59 -4.37
CA MET A 165 9.51 7.30 -3.69
C MET A 165 9.53 6.12 -4.66
N ILE A 166 8.79 6.23 -5.77
CA ILE A 166 8.74 5.20 -6.82
C ILE A 166 10.11 5.04 -7.49
N ASP A 167 10.78 6.15 -7.78
CA ASP A 167 12.10 6.16 -8.41
C ASP A 167 13.16 5.55 -7.50
N ALA A 168 13.16 5.92 -6.21
CA ALA A 168 14.09 5.37 -5.22
C ALA A 168 13.95 3.85 -5.05
N ALA A 169 12.72 3.34 -5.04
CA ALA A 169 12.44 1.91 -4.92
C ALA A 169 12.82 1.11 -6.20
N SER A 170 13.00 1.78 -7.33
CA SER A 170 13.41 1.14 -8.58
C SER A 170 14.91 0.87 -8.66
N HIS A 171 15.70 1.40 -7.71
CA HIS A 171 17.16 1.33 -7.66
C HIS A 171 17.69 0.64 -6.37
N ALA A 172 16.79 0.16 -5.52
CA ALA A 172 17.08 -0.60 -4.31
C ALA A 172 17.04 -2.11 -4.59
#